data_AF-A0A2H9PUK8-F1
#
_entry.id   AF-A0A2H9PUK8-F1
#
_cell.length_a   1.000
_cell.length_b   1.000
_cell.length_c   1.000
_cell.angle_alpha   90.00
_cell.angle_beta   90.00
_cell.angle_gamma   90.00
#
_symmetry.space_group_name_H-M   'P 1'
#
loop_
_entity.id
_entity.type
_entity.pdbx_description
1 polymer ?
#
loop_
_entity_poly.entity_id
_entity_poly.type
_entity_poly.pdbx_seq_one_letter_code
_entity_poly.pdbx_strand_id
1 'polypeptide(L)'
;MRCRMPDLVAEAYEHLMQKPCPYETKLTYSGRFKSYNAHLRRTWKLLEVRASREWEDIDCDIQRGLIQSLLSRFYKSAPRTSYIDLYDAFIRNLHKAIINHVQDPLLKASFERVNERMLDGMLGECNLKWSGSSARVLGTYEYASDTIRISKAVAHDLELLDYVMYHEMLHKKHKFYTAGRRTFHHTRAFLR
;
A
#
# COMPACT_ATOMS: atom_id res chain seq x y z
N MET A 1 3.59 27.66 -10.24
CA MET A 1 2.37 27.90 -11.04
C MET A 1 1.38 26.78 -10.71
N ARG A 2 0.24 27.10 -10.07
CA ARG A 2 -0.81 26.10 -9.81
C ARG A 2 -1.49 25.81 -11.15
N CYS A 3 -1.18 24.65 -11.73
CA CYS A 3 -1.90 24.14 -12.89
C CYS A 3 -3.39 24.14 -12.52
N ARG A 4 -4.24 24.75 -13.35
CA ARG A 4 -5.69 24.68 -13.21
C ARG A 4 -6.01 23.20 -13.43
N MET A 5 -6.07 22.41 -12.36
CA MET A 5 -6.00 20.95 -12.46
C MET A 5 -7.18 20.47 -13.32
N PRO A 6 -6.92 19.72 -14.39
CA PRO A 6 -7.96 18.98 -15.08
C PRO A 6 -8.72 18.10 -14.07
N ASP A 7 -10.00 17.83 -14.32
CA ASP A 7 -10.76 16.94 -13.45
C ASP A 7 -10.24 15.50 -13.60
N LEU A 8 -9.25 15.16 -12.78
CA LEU A 8 -8.55 13.88 -12.84
C LEU A 8 -9.49 12.69 -12.68
N VAL A 9 -10.60 12.84 -11.95
CA VAL A 9 -11.56 11.74 -11.75
C VAL A 9 -12.38 11.53 -13.01
N ALA A 10 -12.84 12.61 -13.65
CA ALA A 10 -13.54 12.53 -14.92
C ALA A 10 -12.62 11.93 -16.00
N GLU A 11 -11.41 12.45 -16.17
CA GLU A 11 -10.47 11.96 -17.17
C GLU A 11 -10.09 10.50 -16.95
N ALA A 12 -9.81 10.11 -15.71
CA ALA A 12 -9.49 8.73 -15.37
C ALA A 12 -10.66 7.79 -15.70
N TYR A 13 -11.91 8.23 -15.43
CA TYR A 13 -13.12 7.49 -15.79
C TYR A 13 -13.26 7.36 -17.31
N GLU A 14 -13.17 8.47 -18.03
CA GLU A 14 -13.36 8.50 -19.49
C GLU A 14 -12.34 7.64 -20.21
N HIS A 15 -11.08 7.75 -19.81
CA HIS A 15 -10.01 6.92 -20.35
C HIS A 15 -10.22 5.43 -20.04
N LEU A 16 -10.66 5.07 -18.83
CA LEU A 16 -10.86 3.66 -18.47
C LEU A 16 -12.11 3.05 -19.12
N MET A 17 -13.19 3.82 -19.18
CA MET A 17 -14.52 3.35 -19.59
C MET A 17 -14.81 3.63 -21.07
N GLN A 18 -13.94 4.39 -21.75
CA GLN A 18 -14.07 4.80 -23.14
C GLN A 18 -15.40 5.50 -23.44
N LYS A 19 -15.89 6.29 -22.46
CA LYS A 19 -17.14 7.04 -22.54
C LYS A 19 -17.14 8.22 -21.55
N PRO A 20 -17.88 9.32 -21.83
CA PRO A 20 -17.96 10.47 -20.94
C PRO A 20 -18.37 10.08 -19.51
N CYS A 21 -17.82 10.76 -18.50
CA CYS A 21 -18.21 10.56 -17.12
C CYS A 21 -19.63 11.12 -16.90
N PRO A 22 -20.63 10.30 -16.52
CA PRO A 22 -22.01 10.79 -16.35
C PRO A 22 -22.26 11.42 -14.97
N TYR A 23 -21.23 11.53 -14.14
CA TYR A 23 -21.33 11.99 -12.76
C TYR A 23 -20.61 13.31 -12.58
N GLU A 24 -21.08 14.13 -11.65
CA GLU A 24 -20.24 15.17 -11.05
C GLU A 24 -19.06 14.47 -10.36
N THR A 25 -17.87 15.02 -10.52
CA THR A 25 -16.62 14.39 -10.09
C THR A 25 -15.94 15.22 -9.02
N LYS A 26 -15.33 14.53 -8.05
CA LYS A 26 -14.68 15.18 -6.93
C LYS A 26 -13.49 14.38 -6.44
N LEU A 27 -12.34 15.04 -6.32
CA LEU A 27 -11.14 14.51 -5.69
C LEU A 27 -10.87 15.31 -4.41
N THR A 28 -10.67 14.61 -3.29
CA THR A 28 -10.35 15.25 -2.01
C THR A 28 -9.19 14.55 -1.33
N TYR A 29 -8.35 15.35 -0.67
CA TYR A 29 -7.23 14.87 0.13
C TYR A 29 -7.51 15.10 1.62
N SER A 30 -7.20 14.10 2.45
CA SER A 30 -7.46 14.18 3.88
C SER A 30 -6.36 13.49 4.70
N GLY A 31 -5.90 14.17 5.74
CA GLY A 31 -4.94 13.61 6.71
C GLY A 31 -5.53 12.56 7.66
N ARG A 32 -6.83 12.24 7.54
CA ARG A 32 -7.48 11.19 8.33
C ARG A 32 -7.26 9.78 7.76
N PHE A 33 -6.80 9.68 6.51
CA PHE A 33 -6.49 8.41 5.90
C PHE A 33 -5.09 7.95 6.31
N LYS A 34 -4.90 6.62 6.34
CA LYS A 34 -3.55 6.05 6.36
C LYS A 34 -2.77 6.51 5.14
N SER A 35 -1.45 6.59 5.29
CA SER A 35 -0.54 7.03 4.23
C SER A 35 -0.76 6.25 2.93
N TYR A 36 -0.84 6.99 1.82
CA TYR A 36 -1.11 6.52 0.47
C TYR A 36 -2.37 5.64 0.31
N ASN A 37 -3.34 5.74 1.22
CA ASN A 37 -4.64 5.08 1.07
C ASN A 37 -5.64 5.97 0.32
N ALA A 38 -6.60 5.37 -0.38
CA ALA A 38 -7.67 6.10 -1.04
C ALA A 38 -8.93 5.23 -1.23
N HIS A 39 -10.09 5.86 -1.13
CA HIS A 39 -11.40 5.24 -1.29
C HIS A 39 -12.18 5.90 -2.43
N LEU A 40 -12.99 5.11 -3.12
CA LEU A 40 -13.94 5.58 -4.12
C LEU A 40 -15.37 5.42 -3.60
N ARG A 41 -16.16 6.48 -3.74
CA ARG A 41 -17.58 6.52 -3.40
C ARG A 41 -18.37 6.99 -4.61
N ARG A 42 -19.48 6.30 -4.91
CA ARG A 42 -20.41 6.68 -5.97
C ARG A 42 -21.82 6.85 -5.39
N THR A 43 -22.48 7.95 -5.73
CA THR A 43 -23.92 8.16 -5.53
C THR A 43 -24.62 8.20 -6.90
N TRP A 44 -25.89 8.56 -6.96
CA TRP A 44 -26.58 8.72 -8.24
C TRP A 44 -26.04 9.91 -9.07
N LYS A 45 -25.54 10.97 -8.40
CA LYS A 45 -25.05 12.19 -9.05
C LYS A 45 -23.52 12.35 -9.00
N LEU A 46 -22.87 11.78 -7.98
CA LEU A 46 -21.48 12.09 -7.63
C LEU A 46 -20.59 10.85 -7.70
N LEU A 47 -19.42 11.02 -8.31
CA LEU A 47 -18.28 10.11 -8.23
C LEU A 47 -17.14 10.81 -7.47
N GLU A 48 -16.92 10.39 -6.24
CA GLU A 48 -15.95 11.00 -5.34
C GLU A 48 -14.79 10.04 -5.04
N VAL A 49 -13.57 10.52 -5.17
CA VAL A 49 -12.36 9.87 -4.69
C VAL A 49 -11.83 10.65 -3.49
N ARG A 50 -11.62 9.93 -2.38
CA ARG A 50 -11.04 10.47 -1.15
C ARG A 50 -9.70 9.80 -0.92
N ALA A 51 -8.62 10.55 -1.01
CA ALA A 51 -7.26 10.06 -0.88
C ALA A 51 -6.59 10.65 0.38
N SER A 52 -5.54 9.99 0.85
CA SER A 52 -4.66 10.54 1.89
C SER A 52 -3.96 11.82 1.41
N ARG A 53 -3.47 12.64 2.35
CA ARG A 53 -2.84 13.93 2.02
C ARG A 53 -1.59 13.77 1.15
N GLU A 54 -0.87 12.67 1.33
CA GLU A 54 0.35 12.36 0.59
C GLU A 54 0.13 12.19 -0.91
N TRP A 55 -1.10 11.94 -1.36
CA TRP A 55 -1.41 11.90 -2.79
C TRP A 55 -1.42 13.28 -3.45
N GLU A 56 -1.56 14.37 -2.69
CA GLU A 56 -1.72 15.72 -3.23
C GLU A 56 -0.52 16.17 -4.07
N ASP A 57 0.69 15.77 -3.66
CA ASP A 57 1.96 16.14 -4.30
C ASP A 57 2.46 15.09 -5.31
N ILE A 58 1.72 14.00 -5.53
CA ILE A 58 2.10 12.94 -6.46
C ILE A 58 1.72 13.31 -7.90
N ASP A 59 2.53 12.86 -8.86
CA ASP A 59 2.29 13.09 -10.28
C ASP A 59 0.87 12.68 -10.73
N CYS A 60 0.27 13.50 -11.58
CA CYS A 60 -1.12 13.35 -12.00
C CYS A 60 -1.39 12.04 -12.76
N ASP A 61 -0.43 11.49 -13.49
CA ASP A 61 -0.57 10.22 -14.21
C ASP A 61 -0.61 9.03 -13.25
N ILE A 62 0.18 9.11 -12.17
CA ILE A 62 0.15 8.12 -11.09
C ILE A 62 -1.19 8.21 -10.34
N GLN A 63 -1.67 9.44 -10.07
CA GLN A 63 -3.00 9.63 -9.47
C GLN A 63 -4.14 9.12 -10.37
N ARG A 64 -4.07 9.32 -11.69
CA ARG A 64 -5.00 8.73 -12.66
C ARG A 64 -4.99 7.21 -12.55
N GLY A 65 -3.81 6.60 -12.46
CA GLY A 65 -3.63 5.17 -12.25
C GLY A 65 -4.30 4.65 -10.97
N LEU A 66 -4.12 5.37 -9.86
CA LEU A 66 -4.83 5.09 -8.61
C LEU A 66 -6.35 5.11 -8.82
N ILE A 67 -6.89 6.18 -9.41
CA ILE A 67 -8.34 6.31 -9.63
C ILE A 67 -8.86 5.18 -10.52
N GLN A 68 -8.14 4.84 -11.60
CA GLN A 68 -8.50 3.74 -12.49
C GLN A 68 -8.45 2.38 -11.81
N SER A 69 -7.50 2.15 -10.90
CA SER A 69 -7.45 0.93 -10.07
C SER A 69 -8.68 0.80 -9.17
N LEU A 70 -9.13 1.92 -8.58
CA LEU A 70 -10.33 1.96 -7.72
C LEU A 70 -11.60 1.72 -8.54
N LEU A 71 -11.71 2.34 -9.71
CA LEU A 71 -12.83 2.17 -10.64
C LEU A 71 -12.93 0.73 -11.15
N SER A 72 -11.80 0.14 -11.56
CA SER A 72 -11.74 -1.25 -12.02
C SER A 72 -12.26 -2.21 -10.95
N ARG A 73 -11.82 -2.02 -9.69
CA ARG A 73 -12.33 -2.80 -8.56
C ARG A 73 -13.81 -2.55 -8.28
N PHE A 74 -14.27 -1.30 -8.36
CA PHE A 74 -15.66 -0.92 -8.09
C PHE A 74 -16.64 -1.49 -9.12
N TYR A 75 -16.33 -1.39 -10.41
CA TYR A 75 -17.16 -1.91 -11.51
C TYR A 75 -16.88 -3.38 -11.84
N LYS A 76 -15.95 -4.02 -11.15
CA LYS A 76 -15.49 -5.41 -11.41
C LYS A 76 -15.01 -5.62 -12.85
N SER A 77 -14.57 -4.54 -13.50
CA SER A 77 -13.91 -4.55 -14.80
C SER A 77 -12.40 -4.71 -14.60
N ALA A 78 -11.69 -5.23 -15.60
CA ALA A 78 -10.23 -5.34 -15.54
C ALA A 78 -9.51 -4.74 -16.76
N PRO A 79 -9.88 -3.54 -17.26
CA PRO A 79 -9.09 -2.91 -18.31
C PRO A 79 -7.74 -2.52 -17.69
N ARG A 80 -6.66 -3.09 -18.21
CA ARG A 80 -5.31 -2.68 -17.83
C ARG A 80 -4.91 -1.49 -18.69
N THR A 81 -4.38 -0.44 -18.07
CA THR A 81 -3.96 0.80 -18.73
C THR A 81 -2.53 1.13 -18.32
N SER A 82 -1.84 1.92 -19.14
CA SER A 82 -0.49 2.44 -18.82
C SER A 82 -0.48 3.23 -17.50
N TYR A 83 -1.55 3.98 -17.20
CA TYR A 83 -1.68 4.68 -15.92
C TYR A 83 -1.73 3.72 -14.72
N ILE A 84 -2.48 2.62 -14.82
CA ILE A 84 -2.48 1.58 -13.77
C ILE A 84 -1.08 0.99 -13.61
N ASP A 85 -0.34 0.80 -14.71
CA ASP A 85 1.05 0.31 -14.63
C ASP A 85 1.99 1.30 -13.93
N LEU A 86 1.85 2.61 -14.19
CA LEU A 86 2.58 3.67 -13.50
C LEU A 86 2.24 3.70 -12.00
N TYR A 87 0.96 3.61 -11.65
CA TYR A 87 0.51 3.49 -10.27
C TYR A 87 1.08 2.24 -9.58
N ASP A 88 0.98 1.08 -10.21
CA ASP A 88 1.53 -0.17 -9.68
C ASP A 88 3.05 -0.06 -9.46
N ALA A 89 3.77 0.56 -10.40
CA ALA A 89 5.21 0.80 -10.29
C ALA A 89 5.56 1.77 -9.17
N PHE A 90 4.77 2.83 -9.00
CA PHE A 90 4.89 3.78 -7.89
C PHE A 90 4.70 3.08 -6.54
N ILE A 91 3.59 2.37 -6.34
CA ILE A 91 3.30 1.66 -5.08
C ILE A 91 4.38 0.62 -4.77
N ARG A 92 4.89 -0.10 -5.77
CA ARG A 92 6.00 -1.05 -5.59
C ARG A 92 7.30 -0.40 -5.13
N ASN A 93 7.52 0.88 -5.44
CA ASN A 93 8.71 1.65 -5.08
C ASN A 93 8.49 2.61 -3.91
N LEU A 94 7.27 2.70 -3.38
CA LEU A 94 6.89 3.65 -2.33
C LEU A 94 7.74 3.52 -1.06
N HIS A 95 8.05 2.29 -0.65
CA HIS A 95 8.99 1.98 0.44
C HIS A 95 10.38 2.64 0.31
N LYS A 96 10.86 2.98 -0.89
CA LYS A 96 12.15 3.68 -1.07
C LYS A 96 12.08 5.16 -0.68
N ALA A 97 10.89 5.75 -0.72
CA ALA A 97 10.67 7.18 -0.48
C ALA A 97 10.20 7.46 0.96
N ILE A 98 9.92 6.42 1.76
CA ILE A 98 9.46 6.56 3.14
C ILE A 98 10.68 6.62 4.05
N ILE A 99 10.86 7.77 4.70
CA ILE A 99 11.84 7.92 5.77
C ILE A 99 11.30 7.15 6.98
N ASN A 100 12.07 6.18 7.49
CA ASN A 100 11.69 5.38 8.64
C ASN A 100 11.73 6.25 9.90
N HIS A 101 10.56 6.61 10.44
CA HIS A 101 10.45 7.53 11.57
C HIS A 101 10.14 6.85 12.90
N VAL A 102 9.65 5.61 12.89
CA VAL A 102 9.25 4.91 14.12
C VAL A 102 9.84 3.51 14.14
N GLN A 103 10.78 3.30 15.07
CA GLN A 103 11.36 2.00 15.36
C GLN A 103 11.20 1.74 16.86
N ASP A 104 10.23 0.93 17.24
CA ASP A 104 10.16 0.44 18.62
C ASP A 104 11.45 -0.33 18.96
N PRO A 105 12.14 -0.07 20.08
CA PRO A 105 13.45 -0.66 20.36
C PRO A 105 13.46 -2.19 20.39
N LEU A 106 12.41 -2.81 20.93
CA LEU A 106 12.33 -4.27 21.02
C LEU A 106 12.11 -4.90 19.64
N LEU A 107 11.24 -4.28 18.85
CA LEU A 107 11.03 -4.70 17.46
C LEU A 107 12.27 -4.48 16.61
N LYS A 108 13.00 -3.39 16.83
CA LYS A 108 14.27 -3.10 16.14
C LYS A 108 15.30 -4.20 16.42
N ALA A 109 15.49 -4.54 17.69
CA ALA A 109 16.41 -5.61 18.06
C ALA A 109 16.00 -6.97 17.44
N SER A 110 14.69 -7.27 17.37
CA SER A 110 14.20 -8.47 16.68
C SER A 110 14.48 -8.41 15.17
N PHE A 111 14.17 -7.28 14.52
CA PHE A 111 14.42 -7.08 13.09
C PHE A 111 15.90 -7.27 12.73
N GLU A 112 16.80 -6.63 13.47
CA GLU A 112 18.25 -6.73 13.24
C GLU A 112 18.75 -8.17 13.40
N ARG A 113 18.38 -8.85 14.51
CA ARG A 113 18.74 -10.26 14.73
C ARG A 113 18.26 -11.17 13.60
N VAL A 114 17.01 -11.01 13.17
CA VAL A 114 16.42 -11.84 12.12
C VAL A 114 17.04 -11.52 10.75
N ASN A 115 17.26 -10.24 10.45
CA ASN A 115 17.88 -9.82 9.21
C ASN A 115 19.28 -10.42 9.05
N GLU A 116 20.10 -10.33 10.10
CA GLU A 116 21.47 -10.86 10.09
C GLU A 116 21.49 -12.39 9.98
N ARG A 117 20.68 -13.08 10.79
CA ARG A 117 20.75 -14.55 10.90
C ARG A 117 20.07 -15.29 9.76
N MET A 118 18.98 -14.74 9.23
CA MET A 118 18.10 -15.46 8.30
C MET A 118 18.08 -14.87 6.89
N LEU A 119 18.51 -13.62 6.72
CA LEU A 119 18.38 -12.87 5.47
C LEU A 119 19.68 -12.15 5.05
N ASP A 120 20.82 -12.56 5.62
CA ASP A 120 22.18 -12.07 5.32
C ASP A 120 22.34 -10.55 5.40
N GLY A 121 21.54 -9.88 6.23
CA GLY A 121 21.54 -8.43 6.36
C GLY A 121 21.03 -7.68 5.12
N MET A 122 20.42 -8.36 4.15
CA MET A 122 20.05 -7.78 2.85
C MET A 122 18.83 -6.86 2.89
N LEU A 123 18.02 -6.89 3.96
CA LEU A 123 16.86 -6.01 4.06
C LEU A 123 17.22 -4.65 4.63
N GLY A 124 16.85 -3.60 3.90
CA GLY A 124 16.88 -2.23 4.40
C GLY A 124 15.84 -2.00 5.50
N GLU A 125 16.11 -1.03 6.37
CA GLU A 125 15.26 -0.64 7.48
C GLU A 125 13.80 -0.39 7.07
N CYS A 126 12.87 -0.56 7.99
CA CYS A 126 11.45 -0.22 7.85
C CYS A 126 10.93 0.44 9.14
N ASN A 127 9.68 0.92 9.09
CA ASN A 127 8.97 1.32 10.30
C ASN A 127 8.54 0.08 11.09
N LEU A 128 8.79 0.09 12.40
CA LEU A 128 8.49 -1.02 13.31
C LEU A 128 7.55 -0.55 14.39
N LYS A 129 6.34 -1.13 14.46
CA LYS A 129 5.29 -0.70 15.38
C LYS A 129 4.59 -1.87 16.04
N TRP A 130 4.22 -1.70 17.29
CA TRP A 130 3.26 -2.58 17.92
C TRP A 130 1.84 -2.32 17.40
N SER A 131 1.07 -3.39 17.24
CA SER A 131 -0.39 -3.36 17.10
C SER A 131 -1.06 -3.80 18.41
N GLY A 132 -2.39 -3.82 18.47
CA GLY A 132 -3.11 -4.30 19.66
C GLY A 132 -2.78 -5.77 19.99
N SER A 133 -3.25 -6.26 21.14
CA SER A 133 -2.98 -7.63 21.61
C SER A 133 -3.84 -8.70 20.92
N SER A 134 -4.05 -8.58 19.61
CA SER A 134 -4.83 -9.56 18.84
C SER A 134 -4.03 -10.86 18.69
N ALA A 135 -4.62 -11.98 19.08
CA ALA A 135 -4.06 -13.30 18.80
C ALA A 135 -4.41 -13.83 17.39
N ARG A 136 -5.32 -13.15 16.67
CA ARG A 136 -5.77 -13.59 15.33
C ARG A 136 -4.81 -13.14 14.21
N VAL A 137 -4.13 -12.02 14.41
CA VAL A 137 -3.19 -11.44 13.46
C VAL A 137 -1.95 -11.08 14.25
N LEU A 138 -0.90 -11.90 14.13
CA LEU A 138 0.32 -11.75 14.91
C LEU A 138 1.29 -10.75 14.26
N GLY A 139 1.28 -10.64 12.94
CA GLY A 139 2.11 -9.73 12.17
C GLY A 139 1.39 -9.23 10.92
N THR A 140 1.78 -8.06 10.43
CA THR A 140 1.45 -7.56 9.09
C THR A 140 2.54 -6.64 8.55
N TYR A 141 2.91 -6.82 7.29
CA TYR A 141 3.69 -5.86 6.53
C TYR A 141 2.80 -4.99 5.62
N GLU A 142 2.83 -3.68 5.83
CA GLU A 142 2.09 -2.69 5.03
C GLU A 142 3.05 -2.00 4.04
N TYR A 143 2.98 -2.40 2.77
CA TYR A 143 3.82 -1.86 1.67
C TYR A 143 3.76 -0.34 1.54
N ALA A 144 2.55 0.23 1.69
CA ALA A 144 2.30 1.66 1.47
C ALA A 144 3.00 2.55 2.50
N SER A 145 3.35 2.01 3.67
CA SER A 145 3.98 2.74 4.77
C SER A 145 5.34 2.15 5.15
N ASP A 146 5.86 1.19 4.37
CA ASP A 146 6.99 0.33 4.72
C ASP A 146 7.01 -0.01 6.22
N THR A 147 5.89 -0.52 6.72
CA THR A 147 5.70 -0.74 8.17
C THR A 147 5.44 -2.20 8.46
N ILE A 148 6.30 -2.81 9.29
CA ILE A 148 6.00 -4.06 9.98
C ILE A 148 5.24 -3.72 11.27
N ARG A 149 4.06 -4.30 11.43
CA ARG A 149 3.30 -4.27 12.66
C ARG A 149 3.25 -5.64 13.29
N ILE A 150 3.60 -5.74 14.57
CA ILE A 150 3.53 -7.00 15.32
C ILE A 150 2.56 -6.84 16.48
N SER A 151 1.76 -7.87 16.75
CA SER A 151 0.82 -7.89 17.88
C SER A 151 1.56 -7.87 19.21
N LYS A 152 1.10 -7.04 20.16
CA LYS A 152 1.63 -7.07 21.54
C LYS A 152 1.44 -8.42 22.22
N ALA A 153 0.56 -9.28 21.70
CA ALA A 153 0.36 -10.63 22.23
C ALA A 153 1.65 -11.47 22.22
N VAL A 154 2.58 -11.23 21.29
CA VAL A 154 3.85 -11.99 21.22
C VAL A 154 5.02 -11.31 21.91
N ALA A 155 4.81 -10.15 22.54
CA ALA A 155 5.91 -9.35 23.10
C ALA A 155 6.66 -10.02 24.27
N HIS A 156 6.05 -11.03 24.89
CA HIS A 156 6.61 -11.75 26.05
C HIS A 156 7.46 -12.96 25.66
N ASP A 157 7.43 -13.39 24.40
CA ASP A 157 8.15 -14.54 23.88
C ASP A 157 9.04 -14.09 22.72
N LEU A 158 10.36 -14.03 22.97
CA LEU A 158 11.34 -13.53 22.00
C LEU A 158 11.49 -14.45 20.78
N GLU A 159 11.35 -15.76 20.95
CA GLU A 159 11.46 -16.71 19.83
C GLU A 159 10.24 -16.59 18.92
N LEU A 160 9.05 -16.51 19.51
CA LEU A 160 7.81 -16.28 18.75
C LEU A 160 7.82 -14.91 18.08
N LEU A 161 8.33 -13.88 18.76
CA LEU A 161 8.52 -12.55 18.19
C LEU A 161 9.43 -12.59 16.95
N ASP A 162 10.59 -13.23 17.06
CA ASP A 162 11.56 -13.35 15.96
C ASP A 162 10.98 -14.16 14.80
N TYR A 163 10.19 -15.21 15.08
CA TYR A 163 9.49 -15.98 14.06
C TYR A 163 8.45 -15.17 13.30
N VAL A 164 7.61 -14.40 14.02
CA VAL A 164 6.62 -13.52 13.39
C VAL A 164 7.31 -12.40 12.60
N MET A 165 8.39 -11.83 13.15
CA MET A 165 9.19 -10.82 12.46
C MET A 165 9.73 -11.37 11.13
N TYR A 166 10.32 -12.57 11.14
CA TYR A 166 10.81 -13.23 9.93
C TYR A 166 9.72 -13.36 8.86
N HIS A 167 8.50 -13.78 9.26
CA HIS A 167 7.36 -13.86 8.35
C HIS A 167 7.05 -12.52 7.67
N GLU A 168 7.02 -11.43 8.43
CA GLU A 168 6.75 -10.10 7.87
C GLU A 168 7.91 -9.56 7.01
N MET A 169 9.16 -9.90 7.37
CA MET A 169 10.34 -9.57 6.57
C MET A 169 10.35 -10.30 5.22
N LEU A 170 9.84 -11.54 5.16
CA LEU A 170 9.66 -12.26 3.89
C LEU A 170 8.65 -11.55 2.97
N HIS A 171 7.57 -11.00 3.53
CA HIS A 171 6.64 -10.15 2.76
C HIS A 171 7.37 -8.93 2.17
N LYS A 172 8.24 -8.29 2.95
CA LYS A 172 9.07 -7.17 2.47
C LYS A 172 10.03 -7.61 1.36
N LYS A 173 10.72 -8.75 1.52
CA LYS A 173 11.72 -9.27 0.58
C LYS A 173 11.11 -9.68 -0.76
N HIS A 174 10.07 -10.50 -0.73
CA HIS A 174 9.54 -11.12 -1.95
C HIS A 174 8.54 -10.25 -2.69
N LYS A 175 7.97 -9.24 -2.02
CA LYS A 175 6.90 -8.38 -2.52
C LYS A 175 5.70 -9.19 -3.05
N PHE A 176 4.58 -8.51 -3.28
CA PHE A 176 3.45 -9.15 -3.90
C PHE A 176 3.66 -9.29 -5.41
N TYR A 177 3.22 -10.41 -5.98
CA TYR A 177 3.13 -10.60 -7.43
C TYR A 177 1.67 -10.57 -7.85
N THR A 178 1.34 -9.79 -8.88
CA THR A 178 0.00 -9.71 -9.46
C THR A 178 -0.09 -10.57 -10.71
N ALA A 179 -0.98 -11.57 -10.71
CA ALA A 179 -1.36 -12.34 -11.90
C ALA A 179 -2.86 -12.17 -12.17
N GLY A 180 -3.19 -11.44 -13.23
CA GLY A 180 -4.57 -11.09 -13.57
C GLY A 180 -5.23 -10.24 -12.49
N ARG A 181 -6.37 -10.69 -11.93
CA ARG A 181 -7.13 -9.98 -10.89
C ARG A 181 -6.71 -10.32 -9.45
N ARG A 182 -5.74 -11.23 -9.26
CA ARG A 182 -5.34 -11.73 -7.95
C ARG A 182 -3.93 -11.27 -7.60
N THR A 183 -3.79 -10.80 -6.36
CA THR A 183 -2.50 -10.45 -5.75
C THR A 183 -2.06 -11.63 -4.89
N PHE A 184 -0.89 -12.19 -5.19
CA PHE A 184 -0.29 -13.29 -4.46
C PHE A 184 0.79 -12.75 -3.53
N HIS A 185 0.60 -12.98 -2.23
CA HIS A 185 1.54 -12.58 -1.17
C HIS A 185 2.43 -13.75 -0.69
N HIS A 186 2.02 -15.00 -0.97
CA HIS A 186 2.78 -16.20 -0.64
C HIS A 186 3.04 -17.02 -1.90
N THR A 187 4.22 -16.85 -2.49
CA THR A 187 4.68 -17.68 -3.61
C THR A 187 5.53 -18.84 -3.08
N ARG A 188 5.96 -19.79 -3.94
CA ARG A 188 6.89 -20.87 -3.56
C ARG A 188 8.19 -20.36 -2.92
N ALA A 189 8.60 -19.12 -3.21
CA ALA A 189 9.75 -18.49 -2.58
C ALA A 189 9.53 -18.19 -1.07
N PHE A 190 8.28 -18.12 -0.62
CA PHE A 190 7.90 -17.92 0.78
C PHE A 190 8.03 -19.20 1.63
N LEU A 191 8.18 -20.37 0.98
CA LEU A 191 8.22 -21.69 1.63
C LEU A 191 9.65 -22.28 1.73
N ARG A 192 10.67 -21.55 1.29
CA ARG A 192 12.07 -21.98 1.32
C ARG A 192 12.84 -21.26 2.40
#